data_AF-A0A4Q9LA33-F1
#
_entry.id   AF-A0A4Q9LA33-F1
#
_cell.length_a   1.000
_cell.length_b   1.000
_cell.length_c   1.000
_cell.angle_alpha   90.00
_cell.angle_beta   90.00
_cell.angle_gamma   90.00
#
_symmetry.space_group_name_H-M   'P 1'
#
loop_
_entity.id
_entity.type
_entity.pdbx_description
1 polymer ?
#
loop_
_entity_poly.entity_id
_entity_poly.type
_entity_poly.pdbx_seq_one_letter_code
_entity_poly.pdbx_strand_id
1 'polypeptide(L)'
;MEFYDLNLILAEETKVTVKFNHDVDFFGFYFAENLSYIPKNHSVKVPFFMVDFLLENEHCILVDDFVEENTKNNLMAKPSLVNLSENYFNFYYFGIIISKYLNIKDFLFEVFCERTSDFCNELFTDKLTDDNYLLMDINEKIIMFFSAFILEKYRRFLRL
;
A
#
# COMPACT_ATOMS: atom_id res chain seq x y z
N MET A 1 -4.27 7.87 -15.92
CA MET A 1 -3.97 6.54 -15.35
C MET A 1 -3.96 5.56 -16.49
N GLU A 2 -2.90 4.75 -16.60
CA GLU A 2 -2.79 3.73 -17.65
C GLU A 2 -3.50 2.46 -17.18
N PHE A 3 -4.55 2.07 -17.88
CA PHE A 3 -5.34 0.86 -17.63
C PHE A 3 -4.50 -0.45 -17.62
N TYR A 4 -3.25 -0.38 -18.08
CA TYR A 4 -2.38 -1.55 -18.27
C TYR A 4 -1.32 -1.71 -17.18
N ASP A 5 -1.28 -0.85 -16.16
CA ASP A 5 -0.36 -1.02 -15.02
C ASP A 5 -0.86 -2.16 -14.11
N LEU A 6 -0.13 -3.28 -14.11
CA LEU A 6 -0.45 -4.44 -13.29
C LEU A 6 -0.40 -4.14 -11.79
N ASN A 7 0.53 -3.29 -11.34
CA ASN A 7 0.64 -2.96 -9.91
C ASN A 7 -0.54 -2.11 -9.46
N LEU A 8 -1.08 -1.28 -10.35
CA LEU A 8 -2.28 -0.51 -10.10
C LEU A 8 -3.50 -1.43 -9.96
N ILE A 9 -3.69 -2.37 -10.89
CA ILE A 9 -4.79 -3.36 -10.82
C ILE A 9 -4.71 -4.15 -9.50
N LEU A 10 -3.52 -4.64 -9.15
CA LEU A 10 -3.30 -5.37 -7.90
C LEU A 10 -3.49 -4.49 -6.65
N ALA A 11 -3.19 -3.19 -6.74
CA ALA A 11 -3.46 -2.27 -5.65
C ALA A 11 -4.96 -2.08 -5.42
N GLU A 12 -5.77 -2.00 -6.49
CA GLU A 12 -7.23 -1.86 -6.40
C GLU A 12 -7.95 -3.13 -5.89
N GLU A 13 -7.32 -4.31 -5.96
CA GLU A 13 -7.82 -5.53 -5.33
C GLU A 13 -7.69 -5.53 -3.79
N THR A 14 -6.93 -4.59 -3.23
CA THR A 14 -6.74 -4.48 -1.77
C THR A 14 -8.09 -4.32 -1.06
N LYS A 15 -8.32 -5.14 -0.04
CA LYS A 15 -9.56 -5.11 0.73
C LYS A 15 -9.58 -3.94 1.71
N VAL A 16 -10.61 -3.10 1.61
CA VAL A 16 -10.89 -1.98 2.50
C VAL A 16 -12.10 -2.24 3.35
N THR A 17 -12.15 -1.62 4.53
CA THR A 17 -13.36 -1.60 5.34
C THR A 17 -14.17 -0.35 5.01
N VAL A 18 -15.41 -0.56 4.56
CA VAL A 18 -16.36 0.54 4.30
C VAL A 18 -17.59 0.40 5.18
N LYS A 19 -18.21 1.53 5.49
CA LYS A 19 -19.46 1.62 6.23
C LYS A 19 -20.55 2.22 5.35
N PHE A 20 -21.62 1.48 5.11
CA PHE A 20 -22.72 1.94 4.26
C PHE A 20 -23.65 2.92 4.99
N ASN A 21 -24.03 3.99 4.30
CA ASN A 21 -24.90 5.04 4.84
C ASN A 21 -26.41 4.70 4.75
N HIS A 22 -26.73 3.58 4.11
CA HIS A 22 -28.08 3.10 3.81
C HIS A 22 -28.08 1.56 3.81
N ASP A 23 -29.27 0.96 3.78
CA ASP A 23 -29.43 -0.48 3.62
C ASP A 23 -29.10 -0.87 2.18
N VAL A 24 -28.32 -1.94 1.99
CA VAL A 24 -27.91 -2.41 0.66
C VAL A 24 -28.44 -3.81 0.43
N ASP A 25 -29.36 -3.94 -0.53
CA ASP A 25 -29.91 -5.23 -0.93
C ASP A 25 -28.95 -5.99 -1.86
N PHE A 26 -29.03 -7.32 -1.85
CA PHE A 26 -28.29 -8.27 -2.69
C PHE A 26 -26.77 -8.28 -2.56
N PHE A 27 -26.18 -7.43 -1.72
CA PHE A 27 -24.74 -7.40 -1.44
C PHE A 27 -24.33 -8.15 -0.16
N GLY A 28 -25.28 -8.77 0.54
CA GLY A 28 -25.01 -9.43 1.82
C GLY A 28 -24.05 -10.63 1.74
N PHE A 29 -23.79 -11.19 0.55
CA PHE A 29 -22.81 -12.26 0.35
C PHE A 29 -21.36 -11.84 0.66
N TYR A 30 -21.03 -10.55 0.62
CA TYR A 30 -19.74 -10.04 1.08
C TYR A 30 -19.62 -10.01 2.61
N PHE A 31 -20.74 -10.15 3.31
CA PHE A 31 -20.81 -10.08 4.76
C PHE A 31 -20.98 -11.47 5.40
N ALA A 32 -21.90 -12.28 4.88
CA ALA A 32 -22.06 -13.68 5.26
C ALA A 32 -22.78 -14.45 4.14
N GLU A 33 -22.44 -15.73 3.96
CA GLU A 33 -22.92 -16.58 2.85
C GLU A 33 -24.46 -16.64 2.72
N ASN A 34 -25.21 -16.32 3.79
CA ASN A 34 -26.67 -16.41 3.85
C ASN A 34 -27.37 -15.06 4.08
N LEU A 35 -26.67 -13.93 4.05
CA LEU A 35 -27.30 -12.61 4.15
C LEU A 35 -27.59 -12.06 2.76
N SER A 36 -28.84 -11.66 2.54
CA SER A 36 -29.28 -11.00 1.31
C SER A 36 -29.14 -9.49 1.37
N TYR A 37 -28.81 -8.90 2.53
CA TYR A 37 -28.73 -7.45 2.70
C TYR A 37 -27.63 -7.05 3.69
N ILE A 38 -27.10 -5.84 3.54
CA ILE A 38 -26.20 -5.20 4.51
C ILE A 38 -26.99 -4.09 5.21
N PRO A 39 -27.14 -4.13 6.54
CA PRO A 39 -27.82 -3.08 7.27
C PRO A 39 -27.01 -1.77 7.24
N LYS A 40 -27.72 -0.65 7.26
CA LYS A 40 -27.14 0.67 7.44
C LYS A 40 -26.19 0.71 8.64
N ASN A 41 -25.12 1.50 8.51
CA ASN A 41 -24.08 1.69 9.52
C ASN A 41 -23.29 0.44 9.87
N HIS A 42 -23.35 -0.61 9.06
CA HIS A 42 -22.51 -1.78 9.23
C HIS A 42 -21.22 -1.66 8.41
N SER A 43 -20.13 -2.17 8.98
CA SER A 43 -18.82 -2.19 8.34
C SER A 43 -18.61 -3.51 7.61
N VAL A 44 -18.17 -3.46 6.36
CA VAL A 44 -17.91 -4.65 5.53
C VAL A 44 -16.55 -4.49 4.86
N LYS A 45 -15.81 -5.61 4.78
CA LYS A 45 -14.49 -5.66 4.16
C LYS A 45 -14.60 -6.18 2.72
N VAL A 46 -14.30 -5.33 1.75
CA VAL A 46 -14.47 -5.61 0.32
C VAL A 46 -13.29 -5.06 -0.50
N PRO A 47 -12.98 -5.62 -1.68
CA PRO A 47 -11.97 -5.06 -2.58
C PRO A 47 -12.28 -3.60 -2.96
N PHE A 48 -11.25 -2.74 -3.00
CA PHE A 48 -11.42 -1.31 -3.26
C PHE A 48 -12.08 -1.02 -4.62
N PHE A 49 -11.71 -1.73 -5.68
CA PHE A 49 -12.30 -1.53 -7.02
C PHE A 49 -13.83 -1.65 -7.05
N MET A 50 -14.42 -2.41 -6.13
CA MET A 50 -15.88 -2.58 -6.06
C MET A 50 -16.60 -1.40 -5.44
N VAL A 51 -15.90 -0.62 -4.61
CA VAL A 51 -16.49 0.44 -3.78
C VAL A 51 -16.01 1.83 -4.13
N ASP A 52 -14.98 1.99 -4.98
CA ASP A 52 -14.46 3.30 -5.37
C ASP A 52 -15.58 4.21 -5.89
N PHE A 53 -16.38 3.73 -6.85
CA PHE A 53 -17.54 4.47 -7.36
C PHE A 53 -18.56 4.81 -6.27
N LEU A 54 -18.77 3.94 -5.28
CA LEU A 54 -19.71 4.17 -4.19
C LEU A 54 -19.19 5.20 -3.18
N LEU A 55 -17.87 5.22 -2.96
CA LEU A 55 -17.19 6.23 -2.14
C LEU A 55 -17.23 7.60 -2.80
N GLU A 56 -16.98 7.69 -4.12
CA GLU A 56 -17.06 8.95 -4.87
C GLU A 56 -18.46 9.59 -4.83
N ASN A 57 -19.50 8.77 -4.70
CA ASN A 57 -20.91 9.22 -4.65
C ASN A 57 -21.50 9.24 -3.23
N GLU A 58 -20.67 9.16 -2.18
CA GLU A 58 -21.08 9.25 -0.77
C GLU A 58 -22.08 8.18 -0.29
N HIS A 59 -22.18 7.06 -1.01
CA HIS A 59 -23.03 5.93 -0.68
C HIS A 59 -22.50 5.14 0.53
N CYS A 60 -21.19 5.16 0.73
CA CYS A 60 -20.49 4.60 1.87
C CYS A 60 -19.35 5.53 2.32
N ILE A 61 -18.81 5.26 3.49
CA ILE A 61 -17.67 5.96 4.08
C ILE A 61 -16.56 4.93 4.30
N LEU A 62 -15.35 5.31 3.93
CA LEU A 62 -14.17 4.50 4.20
C LEU A 62 -13.80 4.57 5.69
N VAL A 63 -13.55 3.42 6.31
CA VAL A 63 -13.00 3.35 7.67
C VAL A 63 -11.49 3.54 7.57
N ASP A 64 -10.90 4.34 8.46
CA ASP A 64 -9.45 4.55 8.52
C ASP A 64 -8.76 3.33 9.15
N ASP A 65 -8.60 2.28 8.35
CA ASP A 65 -7.91 1.03 8.72
C ASP A 65 -6.84 0.63 7.69
N PHE A 66 -6.29 1.63 6.98
CA PHE A 66 -5.28 1.45 5.92
C PHE A 66 -4.08 0.62 6.38
N VAL A 67 -3.62 0.85 7.61
CA VAL A 67 -2.55 0.07 8.26
C VAL A 67 -2.99 -0.23 9.68
N GLU A 68 -2.77 -1.45 10.13
CA GLU A 68 -3.01 -1.83 11.52
C GLU A 68 -2.20 -0.95 12.48
N GLU A 69 -2.81 -0.52 13.58
CA GLU A 69 -2.23 0.45 14.53
C GLU A 69 -0.82 0.06 15.00
N ASN A 70 -0.59 -1.23 15.28
CA ASN A 70 0.74 -1.73 15.67
C ASN A 70 1.78 -1.55 14.55
N THR A 71 1.39 -1.87 13.31
CA THR A 71 2.26 -1.69 12.14
C THR A 71 2.52 -0.22 11.87
N LYS A 72 1.50 0.63 12.03
CA LYS A 72 1.63 2.09 11.92
C LYS A 72 2.61 2.64 12.94
N ASN A 73 2.53 2.21 14.20
CA ASN A 73 3.47 2.61 15.25
C ASN A 73 4.90 2.15 14.93
N ASN A 74 5.08 0.93 14.42
CA ASN A 74 6.39 0.45 13.99
C ASN A 74 6.95 1.25 12.81
N LEU A 75 6.09 1.60 11.85
CA LEU A 75 6.45 2.46 10.73
C LEU A 75 6.84 3.85 11.20
N MET A 76 6.18 4.43 12.21
CA MET A 76 6.57 5.73 12.76
C MET A 76 7.87 5.67 13.59
N ALA A 77 8.19 4.52 14.18
CA ALA A 77 9.36 4.36 15.05
C ALA A 77 10.64 4.04 14.27
N LYS A 78 10.58 3.04 13.38
CA LYS A 78 11.68 2.69 12.47
C LYS A 78 11.12 2.05 11.18
N PRO A 79 10.75 2.87 10.18
CA PRO A 79 10.16 2.42 8.94
C PRO A 79 10.87 1.25 8.27
N SER A 80 12.20 1.31 8.11
CA SER A 80 13.00 0.36 7.32
C SER A 80 13.01 -1.08 7.86
N LEU A 81 12.66 -1.28 9.13
CA LEU A 81 12.57 -2.61 9.74
C LEU A 81 11.21 -3.29 9.52
N VAL A 82 10.20 -2.55 9.06
CA VAL A 82 8.87 -3.09 8.81
C VAL A 82 8.87 -3.83 7.48
N ASN A 83 8.38 -5.07 7.49
CA ASN A 83 8.20 -5.85 6.27
C ASN A 83 6.93 -5.41 5.53
N LEU A 84 7.08 -4.56 4.52
CA LEU A 84 5.96 -4.15 3.67
C LEU A 84 5.59 -5.24 2.65
N SER A 85 6.48 -6.15 2.29
CA SER A 85 6.22 -7.10 1.21
C SER A 85 5.14 -8.13 1.55
N GLU A 86 5.01 -8.50 2.81
CA GLU A 86 4.14 -9.60 3.26
C GLU A 86 2.67 -9.20 3.28
N ASN A 87 2.35 -8.08 3.93
CA ASN A 87 0.96 -7.65 4.14
C ASN A 87 0.59 -6.37 3.38
N TYR A 88 1.56 -5.65 2.85
CA TYR A 88 1.38 -4.33 2.24
C TYR A 88 2.17 -4.22 0.93
N PHE A 89 2.16 -5.26 0.09
CA PHE A 89 3.04 -5.35 -1.09
C PHE A 89 2.96 -4.13 -2.03
N ASN A 90 1.75 -3.58 -2.20
CA ASN A 90 1.47 -2.38 -2.99
C ASN A 90 1.28 -1.13 -2.11
N PHE A 91 1.99 -1.03 -0.97
CA PHE A 91 1.79 -0.01 0.06
C PHE A 91 1.64 1.41 -0.49
N TYR A 92 2.61 1.90 -1.29
CA TYR A 92 2.55 3.27 -1.80
C TYR A 92 1.54 3.43 -2.93
N TYR A 93 1.41 2.44 -3.83
CA TYR A 93 0.39 2.49 -4.89
C TYR A 93 -1.00 2.64 -4.28
N PHE A 94 -1.34 1.74 -3.36
CA PHE A 94 -2.63 1.74 -2.70
C PHE A 94 -2.81 2.94 -1.77
N GLY A 95 -1.76 3.33 -1.05
CA GLY A 95 -1.72 4.53 -0.23
C GLY A 95 -2.05 5.80 -1.01
N ILE A 96 -1.51 5.96 -2.22
CA ILE A 96 -1.82 7.10 -3.09
C ILE A 96 -3.29 7.10 -3.49
N ILE A 97 -3.85 5.93 -3.86
CA ILE A 97 -5.27 5.80 -4.23
C ILE A 97 -6.17 6.21 -3.06
N ILE A 98 -5.93 5.63 -1.88
CA ILE A 98 -6.79 5.83 -0.70
C ILE A 98 -6.62 7.22 -0.08
N SER A 99 -5.50 7.91 -0.37
CA SER A 99 -5.26 9.29 0.06
C SER A 99 -6.21 10.33 -0.51
N LYS A 100 -7.06 9.95 -1.47
CA LYS A 100 -8.21 10.74 -1.91
C LYS A 100 -9.28 10.86 -0.81
N TYR A 101 -9.38 9.84 0.04
CA TYR A 101 -10.43 9.69 1.06
C TYR A 101 -9.87 9.83 2.49
N LEU A 102 -8.60 9.49 2.71
CA LEU A 102 -7.92 9.57 4.00
C LEU A 102 -6.79 10.59 3.99
N ASN A 103 -6.58 11.28 5.12
CA ASN A 103 -5.48 12.23 5.25
C ASN A 103 -4.16 11.53 5.64
N ILE A 104 -3.59 10.75 4.72
CA ILE A 104 -2.39 9.92 4.96
C ILE A 104 -1.19 10.27 4.07
N LYS A 105 -1.28 11.33 3.25
CA LYS A 105 -0.22 11.67 2.29
C LYS A 105 1.11 11.98 2.98
N ASP A 106 1.07 12.78 4.04
CA ASP A 106 2.28 13.16 4.77
C ASP A 106 2.93 11.95 5.43
N PHE A 107 2.12 11.07 6.04
CA PHE A 107 2.58 9.79 6.59
C PHE A 107 3.29 8.92 5.55
N LEU A 108 2.67 8.74 4.37
CA LEU A 108 3.28 7.96 3.28
C LEU A 108 4.61 8.55 2.82
N PHE A 109 4.66 9.88 2.71
CA PHE A 109 5.87 10.59 2.28
C PHE A 109 7.01 10.45 3.30
N GLU A 110 6.72 10.65 4.59
CA GLU A 110 7.71 10.49 5.67
C GLU A 110 8.29 9.07 5.69
N VAL A 111 7.41 8.05 5.65
CA VAL A 111 7.81 6.64 5.58
C VAL A 111 8.68 6.38 4.36
N PHE A 112 8.29 6.87 3.18
CA PHE A 112 9.06 6.70 1.94
C PHE A 112 10.44 7.33 2.02
N CYS A 113 10.53 8.57 2.52
CA CYS A 113 11.79 9.30 2.63
C CYS A 113 12.77 8.59 3.58
N GLU A 114 12.32 8.17 4.76
CA GLU A 114 13.19 7.50 5.71
C GLU A 114 13.64 6.13 5.20
N ARG A 115 12.72 5.30 4.66
CA ARG A 115 13.05 3.99 4.11
C ARG A 115 14.03 4.09 2.95
N THR A 116 13.77 5.00 2.00
CA THR A 116 14.66 5.23 0.86
C THR A 116 16.03 5.71 1.31
N SER A 117 16.10 6.60 2.31
CA SER A 117 17.36 7.06 2.88
C SER A 117 18.17 5.91 3.47
N ASP A 118 17.54 5.07 4.30
CA ASP A 118 18.21 3.92 4.94
C ASP A 118 18.72 2.92 3.89
N PHE A 119 17.88 2.50 2.95
CA PHE A 119 18.26 1.54 1.92
C PHE A 119 19.31 2.11 0.95
N CYS A 120 19.26 3.41 0.63
CA CYS A 120 20.34 4.07 -0.12
C CYS A 120 21.68 3.99 0.63
N ASN A 121 21.69 4.24 1.94
CA ASN A 121 22.90 4.14 2.74
C ASN A 121 23.47 2.71 2.75
N GLU A 122 22.62 1.71 2.86
CA GLU A 122 23.01 0.30 2.75
C GLU A 122 23.56 -0.05 1.37
N LEU A 123 22.96 0.51 0.31
CA LEU A 123 23.42 0.32 -1.06
C LEU A 123 24.85 0.87 -1.27
N PHE A 124 25.12 2.09 -0.82
CA PHE A 124 26.45 2.70 -0.96
C PHE A 124 27.52 2.03 -0.10
N THR A 125 27.12 1.37 0.99
CA THR A 125 28.03 0.68 1.92
C THR A 125 28.20 -0.81 1.62
N ASP A 126 27.67 -1.29 0.49
CA ASP A 126 27.67 -2.71 0.08
C ASP A 126 27.02 -3.65 1.11
N LYS A 127 26.03 -3.13 1.86
CA LYS A 127 25.27 -3.87 2.88
C LYS A 127 23.86 -4.21 2.43
N LEU A 128 23.42 -3.73 1.28
CA LEU A 128 22.11 -4.07 0.74
C LEU A 128 22.10 -5.53 0.28
N THR A 129 21.36 -6.37 0.99
CA THR A 129 21.21 -7.81 0.70
C THR A 129 19.79 -8.15 0.26
N ASP A 130 19.58 -9.40 -0.15
CA ASP A 130 18.25 -9.93 -0.47
C ASP A 130 17.26 -9.80 0.71
N ASP A 131 17.75 -9.86 1.96
CA ASP A 131 16.92 -9.66 3.16
C ASP A 131 16.32 -8.26 3.21
N ASN A 132 17.07 -7.23 2.80
CA ASN A 132 16.55 -5.87 2.72
C ASN A 132 15.45 -5.77 1.65
N TYR A 133 15.64 -6.40 0.49
CA TYR A 133 14.62 -6.44 -0.57
C TYR A 133 13.34 -7.15 -0.10
N LEU A 134 13.43 -8.15 0.78
CA LEU A 134 12.24 -8.78 1.35
C LEU A 134 11.43 -7.82 2.23
N LEU A 135 12.03 -6.78 2.81
CA LEU A 135 11.29 -5.79 3.61
C LEU A 135 10.56 -4.75 2.77
N MET A 136 10.92 -4.61 1.49
CA MET A 136 10.48 -3.53 0.62
C MET A 136 9.11 -3.75 -0.04
N ASP A 137 8.38 -2.66 -0.24
CA ASP A 137 7.24 -2.65 -1.17
C ASP A 137 7.72 -2.75 -2.64
N ILE A 138 6.78 -2.90 -3.57
CA ILE A 138 7.12 -2.99 -5.00
C ILE A 138 7.83 -1.74 -5.55
N ASN A 139 7.45 -0.54 -5.11
CA ASN A 139 8.07 0.70 -5.60
C ASN A 139 9.51 0.84 -5.12
N GLU A 140 9.75 0.60 -3.84
CA GLU A 140 11.09 0.56 -3.25
C GLU A 140 11.98 -0.46 -3.97
N LYS A 141 11.47 -1.67 -4.23
CA LYS A 141 12.20 -2.71 -4.98
C LYS A 141 12.64 -2.22 -6.35
N ILE A 142 11.74 -1.59 -7.10
CA ILE A 142 12.03 -1.05 -8.43
C ILE A 142 13.13 0.01 -8.34
N ILE A 143 12.98 0.98 -7.43
CA ILE A 143 13.94 2.09 -7.28
C ILE A 143 15.30 1.56 -6.85
N MET A 144 15.37 0.69 -5.84
CA MET A 144 16.61 0.13 -5.31
C MET A 144 17.31 -0.76 -6.33
N PHE A 145 16.56 -1.60 -7.06
CA PHE A 145 17.13 -2.44 -8.12
C PHE A 145 17.80 -1.60 -9.21
N PHE A 146 17.12 -0.57 -9.72
CA PHE A 146 17.69 0.32 -10.73
C PHE A 146 18.89 1.10 -10.18
N SER A 147 18.81 1.59 -8.94
CA SER A 147 19.90 2.30 -8.29
C SER A 147 21.14 1.42 -8.14
N ALA A 148 20.98 0.18 -7.69
CA ALA A 148 22.06 -0.80 -7.56
C ALA A 148 22.68 -1.15 -8.91
N PHE A 149 21.85 -1.36 -9.93
CA PHE A 149 22.31 -1.63 -11.30
C PHE A 149 23.16 -0.48 -11.87
N ILE A 150 22.72 0.76 -11.67
CA ILE A 150 23.46 1.95 -12.13
C ILE A 150 24.77 2.09 -11.37
N LEU A 151 24.75 1.93 -10.04
CA LEU A 151 25.95 2.03 -9.21
C LEU A 151 26.99 0.97 -9.60
N GLU A 152 26.58 -0.26 -9.86
CA GLU A 152 27.47 -1.34 -10.30
C GLU A 152 28.08 -1.04 -11.68
N LYS A 153 27.28 -0.52 -12.62
CA LYS A 153 27.79 -0.04 -13.92
C LYS A 153 28.85 1.05 -13.75
N TYR A 154 28.59 2.03 -12.87
CA TYR A 154 29.53 3.11 -12.58
C TYR A 154 30.82 2.58 -11.96
N ARG A 155 30.74 1.65 -11.01
CA ARG A 155 31.90 1.00 -10.38
C ARG A 155 32.76 0.24 -11.39
N ARG A 156 32.13 -0.47 -12.34
CA ARG A 156 32.84 -1.15 -13.43
C ARG A 156 33.54 -0.16 -14.36
N PHE A 157 32.88 0.95 -14.68
CA PHE A 157 33.48 2.01 -15.48
C PHE A 157 34.73 2.60 -14.82
N LEU A 158 34.72 2.81 -13.50
CA LEU A 158 35.87 3.33 -12.75
C LEU A 158 37.02 2.33 -12.55
N ARG A 159 36.79 1.03 -12.74
CA ARG A 159 37.81 -0.03 -12.61
C ARG A 159 38.56 -0.31 -13.92
N LEU A 160 38.19 0.36 -15.02
CA LEU A 160 38.97 0.46 -16.27
C LEU A 160 39.91 1.66 -16.20
#